data_AF-A0A1X0ZTZ8-F1
#
_entry.id   AF-A0A1X0ZTZ8-F1
#
_cell.length_a   1.000
_cell.length_b   1.000
_cell.length_c   1.000
_cell.angle_alpha   90.00
_cell.angle_beta   90.00
_cell.angle_gamma   90.00
#
_symmetry.space_group_name_H-M   'P 1'
#
loop_
_entity.id
_entity.type
_entity.pdbx_description
1 polymer ?
#
loop_
_entity_poly.entity_id
_entity_poly.type
_entity_poly.pdbx_seq_one_letter_code
_entity_poly.pdbx_strand_id
1 'polypeptide(L)'
;MSEDGMFSQDDLLQSFASVDEFAGCYFFQHKLPKVVYEYCLKSTGRQDLLVISEGLSDRAFAVELVKQVPESLIQGETAIFDIYPNKYGFTHAIVVPNTYHGSLKGRLENKRENLFLCIPIHRCEFSGRETEGEFKEMIQRIIPVFRWDRAVCPKLKVYFDNPQAEAGTHEVGVLMKYSTLLTEIENLNGVASGFIEITNFKEKVVEVLSPKKDEFTLIRDRKNEELLRHSQLVEALSDFVLVG
;
A
#
# COMPACT_ATOMS: atom_id res chain seq x y z
N MET A 1 -32.85 -2.76 -14.93
CA MET A 1 -31.65 -3.22 -14.20
C MET A 1 -32.16 -3.72 -12.87
N SER A 2 -32.03 -5.02 -12.59
CA SER A 2 -32.51 -5.62 -11.34
C SER A 2 -31.65 -5.16 -10.16
N GLU A 3 -32.29 -4.89 -9.02
CA GLU A 3 -31.64 -4.56 -7.74
C GLU A 3 -30.91 -5.75 -7.11
N ASP A 4 -30.95 -6.94 -7.75
CA ASP A 4 -30.51 -8.24 -7.22
C ASP A 4 -29.01 -8.37 -6.90
N GLY A 5 -28.19 -7.35 -7.18
CA GLY A 5 -26.76 -7.35 -6.87
C GLY A 5 -26.32 -6.37 -5.78
N MET A 6 -27.14 -5.39 -5.42
CA MET A 6 -26.75 -4.32 -4.50
C MET A 6 -26.73 -4.78 -3.04
N PHE A 7 -25.87 -4.19 -2.22
CA PHE A 7 -25.95 -4.39 -0.77
C PHE A 7 -27.09 -3.56 -0.19
N SER A 8 -28.00 -4.23 0.51
CA SER A 8 -29.00 -3.58 1.36
C SER A 8 -28.58 -3.60 2.83
N GLN A 9 -29.23 -2.78 3.64
CA GLN A 9 -29.06 -2.82 5.09
C GLN A 9 -29.42 -4.20 5.67
N ASP A 10 -30.47 -4.84 5.15
CA ASP A 10 -30.93 -6.15 5.62
C ASP A 10 -29.89 -7.26 5.35
N ASP A 11 -29.23 -7.23 4.18
CA ASP A 11 -28.14 -8.17 3.87
C ASP A 11 -27.02 -8.07 4.91
N LEU A 12 -26.66 -6.84 5.29
CA LEU A 12 -25.60 -6.57 6.25
C LEU A 12 -26.03 -7.00 7.66
N LEU A 13 -27.27 -6.73 8.07
CA LEU A 13 -27.80 -7.10 9.38
C LEU A 13 -27.89 -8.63 9.60
N GLN A 14 -27.98 -9.41 8.53
CA GLN A 14 -27.87 -10.88 8.62
C GLN A 14 -26.47 -11.35 9.03
N SER A 15 -25.43 -10.55 8.76
CA SER A 15 -24.02 -10.90 8.95
C SER A 15 -23.30 -10.11 10.05
N PHE A 16 -23.89 -8.99 10.49
CA PHE A 16 -23.29 -8.04 11.42
C PHE A 16 -24.30 -7.60 12.46
N ALA A 17 -23.83 -7.44 13.70
CA ALA A 17 -24.70 -7.15 14.86
C ALA A 17 -25.41 -5.79 14.78
N SER A 18 -24.82 -4.82 14.07
CA SER A 18 -25.35 -3.48 13.91
C SER A 18 -24.90 -2.89 12.59
N VAL A 19 -25.81 -2.18 11.93
CA VAL A 19 -25.56 -1.45 10.69
C VAL A 19 -26.22 -0.08 10.82
N ASP A 20 -25.41 0.96 10.82
CA ASP A 20 -25.86 2.35 10.80
C ASP A 20 -25.81 2.89 9.38
N GLU A 21 -26.65 3.88 9.06
CA GLU A 21 -26.56 4.62 7.82
C GLU A 21 -26.13 6.06 8.09
N PHE A 22 -25.16 6.56 7.31
CA PHE A 22 -24.72 7.95 7.37
C PHE A 22 -24.29 8.42 5.98
N ALA A 23 -24.85 9.55 5.52
CA ALA A 23 -24.59 10.13 4.20
C ALA A 23 -24.74 9.13 3.04
N GLY A 24 -25.74 8.23 3.15
CA GLY A 24 -26.02 7.19 2.16
C GLY A 24 -24.97 6.07 2.09
N CYS A 25 -24.12 5.94 3.11
CA CYS A 25 -23.19 4.83 3.28
C CYS A 25 -23.61 4.00 4.50
N TYR A 26 -23.42 2.69 4.42
CA TYR A 26 -23.63 1.77 5.55
C TYR A 26 -22.34 1.63 6.37
N PHE A 27 -22.48 1.74 7.68
CA PHE A 27 -21.40 1.60 8.65
C PHE A 27 -21.65 0.40 9.55
N PHE A 28 -20.66 -0.49 9.62
CA PHE A 28 -20.73 -1.69 10.44
C PHE A 28 -19.35 -2.13 10.89
N GLN A 29 -19.30 -3.02 11.88
CA GLN A 29 -18.05 -3.41 12.53
C GLN A 29 -17.81 -4.92 12.40
N HIS A 30 -16.56 -5.28 12.12
CA HIS A 30 -16.08 -6.64 12.33
C HIS A 30 -15.18 -6.66 13.57
N LYS A 31 -15.72 -7.19 14.67
CA LYS A 31 -15.02 -7.33 15.95
C LYS A 31 -14.29 -8.67 15.98
N LEU A 32 -12.95 -8.62 16.05
CA LEU A 32 -12.09 -9.75 16.36
C LEU A 32 -11.56 -9.63 17.79
N PRO A 33 -11.01 -10.70 18.41
CA PRO A 33 -10.59 -10.67 19.81
C PRO A 33 -9.59 -9.56 20.19
N LYS A 34 -8.77 -9.09 19.25
CA LYS A 34 -7.73 -8.08 19.50
C LYS A 34 -7.93 -6.76 18.76
N VAL A 35 -8.88 -6.72 17.83
CA VAL A 35 -8.98 -5.61 16.87
C VAL A 35 -10.41 -5.45 16.38
N VAL A 36 -10.82 -4.21 16.17
CA VAL A 36 -12.10 -3.87 15.56
C VAL A 36 -11.80 -3.23 14.21
N TYR A 37 -12.43 -3.76 13.17
CA TYR A 37 -12.43 -3.13 11.85
C TYR A 37 -13.74 -2.39 11.65
N GLU A 38 -13.66 -1.10 11.31
CA GLU A 38 -14.79 -0.26 10.90
C GLU A 38 -14.92 -0.34 9.38
N TYR A 39 -16.11 -0.69 8.91
CA TYR A 39 -16.44 -0.78 7.50
C TYR A 39 -17.36 0.39 7.13
N CYS A 40 -17.06 1.05 6.01
CA CYS A 40 -17.93 2.01 5.34
C CYS A 40 -18.22 1.47 3.94
N LEU A 41 -19.46 1.09 3.67
CA LEU A 41 -19.89 0.52 2.40
C LEU A 41 -20.85 1.47 1.70
N LYS A 42 -20.51 1.87 0.48
CA LYS A 42 -21.42 2.56 -0.42
C LYS A 42 -21.79 1.63 -1.57
N SER A 43 -23.05 1.20 -1.57
CA SER A 43 -23.58 0.45 -2.69
C SER A 43 -24.21 1.41 -3.71
N THR A 44 -23.90 1.20 -4.97
CA THR A 44 -24.55 1.87 -6.10
C THR A 44 -24.96 0.81 -7.11
N GLY A 45 -25.92 1.11 -7.98
CA GLY A 45 -26.34 0.15 -9.02
C GLY A 45 -25.25 -0.19 -10.05
N ARG A 46 -24.05 0.39 -9.96
CA ARG A 46 -22.90 0.14 -10.84
C ARG A 46 -21.71 -0.51 -10.13
N GLN A 47 -21.45 -0.13 -8.88
CA GLN A 47 -20.30 -0.57 -8.11
C GLN A 47 -20.55 -0.47 -6.61
N ASP A 48 -19.92 -1.36 -5.85
CA ASP A 48 -19.91 -1.31 -4.39
C ASP A 48 -18.53 -0.90 -3.90
N LEU A 49 -18.47 0.17 -3.12
CA LEU A 49 -17.23 0.73 -2.61
C LEU A 49 -17.13 0.47 -1.12
N LEU A 50 -16.08 -0.24 -0.73
CA LEU A 50 -15.77 -0.51 0.65
C LEU A 50 -14.53 0.26 1.09
N VAL A 51 -14.63 0.94 2.22
CA VAL A 51 -13.52 1.55 2.93
C VAL A 51 -13.42 0.88 4.30
N ILE A 52 -12.20 0.53 4.71
CA ILE A 52 -11.94 -0.16 5.97
C ILE A 52 -10.90 0.63 6.78
N SER A 53 -11.16 0.76 8.08
CA SER A 53 -10.18 1.24 9.06
C SER A 53 -10.07 0.27 10.23
N GLU A 54 -8.88 0.18 10.82
CA GLU A 54 -8.55 -0.66 11.95
C GLU A 54 -8.46 0.21 13.22
N GLY A 55 -9.25 -0.11 14.24
CA GLY A 55 -9.18 0.50 15.57
C GLY A 55 -9.55 1.99 15.64
N LEU A 56 -10.02 2.57 14.55
CA LEU A 56 -10.33 3.99 14.43
C LEU A 56 -11.66 4.18 13.71
N SER A 57 -12.54 5.04 14.24
CA SER A 57 -13.79 5.42 13.58
C SER A 57 -13.74 6.88 13.13
N ASP A 58 -13.73 7.10 11.81
CA ASP A 58 -13.88 8.42 11.21
C ASP A 58 -14.81 8.32 9.99
N ARG A 59 -16.11 8.41 10.28
CA ARG A 59 -17.17 8.29 9.26
C ARG A 59 -17.09 9.41 8.22
N ALA A 60 -16.72 10.63 8.64
CA ALA A 60 -16.65 11.77 7.75
C ALA A 60 -15.56 11.57 6.69
N PHE A 61 -14.36 11.14 7.10
CA PHE A 61 -13.28 10.84 6.16
C PHE A 61 -13.62 9.63 5.26
N ALA A 62 -14.22 8.57 5.80
CA ALA A 62 -14.62 7.41 5.01
C ALA A 62 -15.63 7.77 3.90
N VAL A 63 -16.66 8.56 4.22
CA VAL A 63 -17.63 9.08 3.24
C VAL A 63 -16.94 9.95 2.20
N GLU A 64 -16.02 10.81 2.63
CA GLU A 64 -15.32 11.74 1.73
C GLU A 64 -14.43 11.00 0.73
N LEU A 65 -13.77 9.92 1.15
CA LEU A 65 -13.02 9.04 0.24
C LEU A 65 -13.93 8.42 -0.81
N VAL A 66 -15.04 7.82 -0.40
CA VAL A 66 -16.01 7.18 -1.30
C VAL A 66 -16.53 8.17 -2.36
N LYS A 67 -16.81 9.42 -1.98
CA LYS A 67 -17.30 10.46 -2.91
C LYS A 67 -16.29 10.85 -3.99
N GLN A 68 -14.99 10.69 -3.71
CA GLN A 68 -13.91 11.05 -4.64
C GLN A 68 -13.54 9.91 -5.59
N VAL A 69 -14.07 8.70 -5.37
CA VAL A 69 -13.79 7.55 -6.25
C VAL A 69 -14.33 7.80 -7.65
N PRO A 70 -13.53 7.55 -8.71
CA PRO A 70 -14.01 7.64 -10.10
C PRO A 70 -15.25 6.80 -10.37
N GLU A 71 -16.17 7.31 -11.19
CA GLU A 71 -17.45 6.63 -11.49
C GLU A 71 -17.29 5.35 -12.33
N SER A 72 -16.16 5.18 -13.01
CA SER A 72 -15.92 4.10 -13.98
C SER A 72 -14.76 3.21 -13.55
N LEU A 73 -14.99 2.38 -12.53
CA LEU A 73 -14.05 1.33 -12.15
C LEU A 73 -14.19 0.11 -13.08
N ILE A 74 -13.06 -0.49 -13.41
CA ILE A 74 -12.98 -1.66 -14.30
C ILE A 74 -12.59 -2.87 -13.46
N GLN A 75 -13.33 -3.96 -13.60
CA GLN A 75 -12.97 -5.22 -12.95
C GLN A 75 -11.60 -5.71 -13.44
N GLY A 76 -10.78 -6.17 -12.52
CA GLY A 76 -9.41 -6.63 -12.79
C GLY A 76 -8.34 -5.54 -12.83
N GLU A 77 -8.73 -4.25 -12.84
CA GLU A 77 -7.79 -3.12 -12.86
C GLU A 77 -7.76 -2.37 -11.52
N THR A 78 -6.62 -1.78 -11.20
CA THR A 78 -6.48 -0.87 -10.06
C THR A 78 -6.56 0.58 -10.52
N ALA A 79 -7.11 1.46 -9.69
CA ALA A 79 -7.15 2.89 -9.96
C ALA A 79 -6.49 3.67 -8.82
N ILE A 80 -5.60 4.61 -9.15
CA ILE A 80 -5.02 5.55 -8.20
C ILE A 80 -5.45 6.97 -8.56
N PHE A 81 -5.90 7.73 -7.58
CA PHE A 81 -6.31 9.13 -7.76
C PHE A 81 -5.93 9.99 -6.54
N ASP A 82 -5.76 11.29 -6.76
CA ASP A 82 -5.52 12.27 -5.71
C ASP A 82 -6.74 12.42 -4.80
N ILE A 83 -6.51 12.66 -3.51
CA ILE A 83 -7.59 12.94 -2.55
C ILE A 83 -7.35 14.27 -1.84
N TYR A 84 -8.42 14.85 -1.29
CA TYR A 84 -8.31 16.07 -0.52
C TYR A 84 -7.40 15.93 0.72
N PRO A 85 -6.74 17.04 1.13
CA PRO A 85 -5.97 17.08 2.36
C PRO A 85 -6.78 16.59 3.56
N ASN A 86 -6.15 15.79 4.39
CA ASN A 86 -6.78 15.14 5.54
C ASN A 86 -5.77 15.03 6.69
N LYS A 87 -6.28 14.79 7.90
CA LYS A 87 -5.46 14.74 9.12
C LYS A 87 -4.48 13.57 9.17
N TYR A 88 -4.62 12.58 8.29
CA TYR A 88 -3.75 11.40 8.23
C TYR A 88 -2.56 11.60 7.28
N GLY A 89 -2.54 12.69 6.51
CA GLY A 89 -1.48 12.96 5.53
C GLY A 89 -1.52 12.07 4.28
N PHE A 90 -2.62 11.32 4.06
CA PHE A 90 -2.80 10.60 2.82
C PHE A 90 -2.97 11.58 1.68
N THR A 91 -2.33 11.27 0.56
CA THR A 91 -2.32 12.15 -0.63
C THR A 91 -3.15 11.58 -1.77
N HIS A 92 -3.32 10.26 -1.78
CA HIS A 92 -4.00 9.53 -2.84
C HIS A 92 -4.88 8.45 -2.22
N ALA A 93 -5.75 7.85 -3.03
CA ALA A 93 -6.37 6.57 -2.74
C ALA A 93 -6.07 5.58 -3.87
N ILE A 94 -5.99 4.30 -3.52
CA ILE A 94 -5.99 3.19 -4.47
C ILE A 94 -7.30 2.43 -4.33
N VAL A 95 -7.90 2.09 -5.47
CA VAL A 95 -9.08 1.24 -5.54
C VAL A 95 -8.68 -0.06 -6.22
N VAL A 96 -8.99 -1.18 -5.57
CA VAL A 96 -8.68 -2.53 -6.05
C VAL A 96 -9.95 -3.38 -6.11
N PRO A 97 -10.08 -4.27 -7.10
CA PRO A 97 -11.24 -5.13 -7.25
C PRO A 97 -11.26 -6.26 -6.21
N ASN A 98 -12.40 -6.95 -6.12
CA ASN A 98 -12.67 -8.04 -5.19
C ASN A 98 -11.63 -9.16 -5.16
N THR A 99 -10.86 -9.37 -6.23
CA THR A 99 -9.81 -10.40 -6.28
C THR A 99 -8.60 -10.04 -5.40
N TYR A 100 -8.34 -8.75 -5.18
CA TYR A 100 -7.19 -8.26 -4.41
C TYR A 100 -7.39 -8.34 -2.89
N HIS A 101 -8.63 -8.54 -2.42
CA HIS A 101 -8.93 -8.54 -0.99
C HIS A 101 -9.96 -9.61 -0.59
N GLY A 102 -9.85 -10.12 0.64
CA GLY A 102 -10.77 -11.11 1.20
C GLY A 102 -12.00 -10.52 1.91
N SER A 103 -12.18 -9.20 1.89
CA SER A 103 -13.25 -8.54 2.65
C SER A 103 -14.63 -9.07 2.27
N LEU A 104 -15.44 -9.37 3.29
CA LEU A 104 -16.80 -9.95 3.20
C LEU A 104 -16.86 -11.38 2.63
N LYS A 105 -15.72 -12.02 2.32
CA LYS A 105 -15.67 -13.40 1.85
C LYS A 105 -16.28 -14.37 2.86
N GLY A 106 -17.09 -15.30 2.38
CA GLY A 106 -17.76 -16.32 3.18
C GLY A 106 -19.01 -15.86 3.96
N ARG A 107 -19.21 -14.54 4.15
CA ARG A 107 -20.47 -14.00 4.72
C ARG A 107 -21.42 -13.48 3.65
N LEU A 108 -20.88 -12.75 2.67
CA LEU A 108 -21.64 -12.10 1.60
C LEU A 108 -20.99 -12.38 0.23
N GLU A 109 -20.54 -13.62 0.02
CA GLU A 109 -19.74 -14.00 -1.15
C GLU A 109 -20.45 -13.72 -2.48
N ASN A 110 -21.75 -14.01 -2.54
CA ASN A 110 -22.60 -13.78 -3.71
C ASN A 110 -22.78 -12.29 -4.06
N LYS A 111 -22.41 -11.36 -3.18
CA LYS A 111 -22.49 -9.92 -3.41
C LYS A 111 -21.13 -9.28 -3.71
N ARG A 112 -20.05 -10.06 -3.79
CA ARG A 112 -18.70 -9.51 -3.97
C ARG A 112 -18.32 -9.23 -5.42
N GLU A 113 -19.13 -9.61 -6.40
CA GLU A 113 -18.76 -9.51 -7.82
C GLU A 113 -18.35 -8.07 -8.21
N ASN A 114 -19.10 -7.06 -7.76
CA ASN A 114 -18.84 -5.64 -8.03
C ASN A 114 -18.27 -4.88 -6.82
N LEU A 115 -17.70 -5.61 -5.85
CA LEU A 115 -17.11 -5.02 -4.66
C LEU A 115 -15.67 -4.59 -4.93
N PHE A 116 -15.41 -3.30 -4.69
CA PHE A 116 -14.08 -2.72 -4.72
C PHE A 116 -13.69 -2.26 -3.32
N LEU A 117 -12.41 -2.37 -3.00
CA LEU A 117 -11.82 -1.83 -1.79
C LEU A 117 -11.09 -0.53 -2.13
N CYS A 118 -11.56 0.58 -1.55
CA CYS A 118 -10.92 1.88 -1.62
C CYS A 118 -10.05 2.08 -0.37
N ILE A 119 -8.76 2.34 -0.59
CA ILE A 119 -7.74 2.43 0.44
C ILE A 119 -7.05 3.78 0.34
N PRO A 120 -7.05 4.60 1.40
CA PRO A 120 -6.24 5.82 1.42
C PRO A 120 -4.75 5.48 1.57
N ILE A 121 -3.92 6.11 0.76
CA ILE A 121 -2.49 5.83 0.63
C ILE A 121 -1.64 7.11 0.59
N HIS A 122 -0.38 6.97 0.99
CA HIS A 122 0.65 7.91 0.58
C HIS A 122 1.14 7.52 -0.82
N ARG A 123 1.40 8.49 -1.71
CA ARG A 123 1.64 8.18 -3.13
C ARG A 123 2.74 7.15 -3.36
N CYS A 124 3.77 7.15 -2.52
CA CYS A 124 4.91 6.26 -2.64
C CYS A 124 4.63 4.80 -2.23
N GLU A 125 3.47 4.48 -1.66
CA GLU A 125 3.17 3.15 -1.12
C GLU A 125 2.84 2.11 -2.21
N PHE A 126 2.33 2.53 -3.37
CA PHE A 126 1.95 1.64 -4.47
C PHE A 126 2.29 2.27 -5.82
N SER A 127 2.64 1.47 -6.83
CA SER A 127 2.79 1.95 -8.21
C SER A 127 1.46 2.03 -8.95
N GLY A 128 0.49 1.17 -8.61
CA GLY A 128 -0.77 0.95 -9.33
C GLY A 128 -0.66 -0.11 -10.43
N ARG A 129 0.48 -0.81 -10.49
CA ARG A 129 0.75 -1.89 -11.47
C ARG A 129 1.05 -3.22 -10.79
N GLU A 130 0.86 -3.30 -9.48
CA GLU A 130 1.03 -4.52 -8.72
C GLU A 130 0.12 -5.62 -9.27
N THR A 131 0.65 -6.84 -9.33
CA THR A 131 -0.20 -8.01 -9.48
C THR A 131 -1.02 -8.24 -8.22
N GLU A 132 -2.11 -9.01 -8.32
CA GLU A 132 -2.91 -9.42 -7.16
C GLU A 132 -2.05 -10.05 -6.05
N GLY A 133 -1.11 -10.92 -6.43
CA GLY A 133 -0.20 -11.58 -5.49
C GLY A 133 0.76 -10.60 -4.80
N GLU A 134 1.37 -9.70 -5.59
CA GLU A 134 2.29 -8.68 -5.07
C GLU A 134 1.56 -7.73 -4.11
N PHE A 135 0.38 -7.25 -4.49
CA PHE A 135 -0.44 -6.38 -3.65
C PHE A 135 -0.76 -7.06 -2.30
N LYS A 136 -1.18 -8.33 -2.33
CA LYS A 136 -1.47 -9.11 -1.12
C LYS A 136 -0.25 -9.27 -0.22
N GLU A 137 0.92 -9.53 -0.81
CA GLU A 137 2.17 -9.61 -0.07
C GLU A 137 2.53 -8.27 0.59
N MET A 138 2.39 -7.16 -0.16
CA MET A 138 2.68 -5.82 0.32
C MET A 138 1.79 -5.44 1.51
N ILE A 139 0.47 -5.63 1.42
CA ILE A 139 -0.44 -5.27 2.52
C ILE A 139 -0.29 -6.17 3.75
N GLN A 140 0.19 -7.40 3.57
CA GLN A 140 0.39 -8.34 4.66
C GLN A 140 1.70 -8.09 5.43
N ARG A 141 2.76 -7.67 4.73
CA ARG A 141 4.12 -7.64 5.29
C ARG A 141 4.68 -6.24 5.47
N ILE A 142 4.27 -5.29 4.63
CA ILE A 142 4.95 -4.00 4.49
C ILE A 142 4.02 -2.86 4.89
N ILE A 143 2.83 -2.78 4.31
CA ILE A 143 1.94 -1.62 4.39
C ILE A 143 0.67 -1.98 5.15
N PRO A 144 0.50 -1.56 6.41
CA PRO A 144 -0.70 -1.85 7.19
C PRO A 144 -1.87 -0.96 6.74
N VAL A 145 -2.43 -1.25 5.55
CA VAL A 145 -3.37 -0.37 4.82
C VAL A 145 -4.63 0.04 5.59
N PHE A 146 -5.07 -0.76 6.57
CA PHE A 146 -6.25 -0.44 7.40
C PHE A 146 -5.91 0.44 8.60
N ARG A 147 -4.63 0.58 8.95
CA ARG A 147 -4.17 1.51 9.98
C ARG A 147 -3.98 2.88 9.37
N TRP A 148 -4.93 3.78 9.64
CA TRP A 148 -4.90 5.14 9.10
C TRP A 148 -3.91 6.06 9.83
N ASP A 149 -3.47 5.67 11.03
CA ASP A 149 -2.45 6.34 11.83
C ASP A 149 -1.02 5.85 11.53
N ARG A 150 -0.83 5.03 10.47
CA ARG A 150 0.46 4.45 10.13
C ARG A 150 1.47 5.51 9.68
N ALA A 151 2.76 5.19 9.83
CA ALA A 151 3.82 5.93 9.17
C ALA A 151 3.84 5.62 7.66
N VAL A 152 4.45 6.52 6.87
CA VAL A 152 4.63 6.34 5.43
C VAL A 152 5.48 5.10 5.15
N CYS A 153 4.98 4.19 4.29
CA CYS A 153 5.64 2.91 3.97
C CYS A 153 5.90 2.78 2.45
N PRO A 154 6.96 3.41 1.90
CA PRO A 154 7.18 3.40 0.45
C PRO A 154 7.37 1.98 -0.11
N LYS A 155 6.86 1.75 -1.32
CA LYS A 155 7.14 0.52 -2.08
C LYS A 155 8.59 0.50 -2.49
N LEU A 156 9.27 -0.59 -2.13
CA LEU A 156 10.67 -0.82 -2.47
C LEU A 156 10.86 -2.26 -2.89
N LYS A 157 11.58 -2.42 -4.00
CA LYS A 157 12.10 -3.70 -4.45
C LYS A 157 13.61 -3.61 -4.47
N VAL A 158 14.27 -4.51 -3.77
CA VAL A 158 15.71 -4.46 -3.53
C VAL A 158 16.34 -5.72 -4.09
N TYR A 159 17.36 -5.55 -4.92
CA TYR A 159 18.23 -6.62 -5.40
C TYR A 159 19.63 -6.34 -4.85
N PHE A 160 20.19 -7.26 -4.08
CA PHE A 160 21.52 -7.08 -3.51
C PHE A 160 22.34 -8.37 -3.50
N ASP A 161 23.65 -8.19 -3.48
CA ASP A 161 24.64 -9.20 -3.21
C ASP A 161 25.63 -8.66 -2.18
N ASN A 162 25.72 -9.31 -1.02
CA ASN A 162 26.70 -9.01 0.01
C ASN A 162 27.52 -10.28 0.32
N PRO A 163 28.69 -10.45 -0.31
CA PRO A 163 29.50 -11.65 -0.14
C PRO A 163 30.08 -11.81 1.27
N GLN A 164 30.13 -10.75 2.09
CA GLN A 164 30.61 -10.85 3.48
C GLN A 164 29.54 -11.33 4.46
N ALA A 165 28.27 -11.03 4.19
CA ALA A 165 27.16 -11.47 5.01
C ALA A 165 26.59 -12.84 4.60
N GLU A 166 27.15 -13.46 3.55
CA GLU A 166 26.58 -14.62 2.85
C GLU A 166 25.10 -14.40 2.47
N ALA A 167 24.72 -13.13 2.28
CA ALA A 167 23.34 -12.70 2.06
C ALA A 167 23.23 -12.12 0.65
N GLY A 168 22.21 -12.58 -0.07
CA GLY A 168 21.90 -12.09 -1.41
C GLY A 168 20.47 -12.43 -1.78
N THR A 169 19.98 -11.74 -2.80
CA THR A 169 18.64 -11.98 -3.36
C THR A 169 18.76 -12.54 -4.76
N HIS A 170 17.77 -13.31 -5.22
CA HIS A 170 17.67 -13.64 -6.65
C HIS A 170 17.55 -12.36 -7.49
N GLU A 171 18.00 -12.39 -8.76
CA GLU A 171 18.03 -11.23 -9.69
C GLU A 171 16.68 -10.49 -9.83
N VAL A 172 15.58 -11.16 -9.48
CA VAL A 172 14.25 -10.55 -9.50
C VAL A 172 14.11 -9.47 -8.42
N GLY A 173 14.91 -9.48 -7.35
CA GLY A 173 14.79 -8.58 -6.20
C GLY A 173 13.61 -8.92 -5.28
N VAL A 174 13.65 -8.44 -4.05
CA VAL A 174 12.63 -8.72 -3.00
C VAL A 174 11.94 -7.45 -2.55
N LEU A 175 10.66 -7.54 -2.22
CA LEU A 175 9.95 -6.45 -1.57
C LEU A 175 10.51 -6.26 -0.15
N MET A 176 10.82 -5.02 0.22
CA MET A 176 11.52 -4.72 1.47
C MET A 176 10.98 -3.46 2.15
N LYS A 177 11.00 -3.44 3.49
CA LYS A 177 10.71 -2.22 4.26
C LYS A 177 11.89 -1.25 4.17
N TYR A 178 11.61 0.05 4.13
CA TYR A 178 12.66 1.07 4.10
C TYR A 178 13.63 0.97 5.29
N SER A 179 13.14 0.67 6.49
CA SER A 179 14.01 0.45 7.65
C SER A 179 14.96 -0.75 7.49
N THR A 180 14.51 -1.80 6.82
CA THR A 180 15.35 -2.97 6.52
C THR A 180 16.40 -2.62 5.47
N LEU A 181 16.04 -1.87 4.44
CA LEU A 181 17.00 -1.36 3.46
C LEU A 181 18.12 -0.54 4.11
N LEU A 182 17.77 0.35 5.04
CA LEU A 182 18.78 1.13 5.78
C LEU A 182 19.73 0.23 6.58
N THR A 183 19.22 -0.88 7.13
CA THR A 183 20.06 -1.87 7.81
C THR A 183 21.00 -2.57 6.84
N GLU A 184 20.52 -2.93 5.65
CA GLU A 184 21.37 -3.56 4.62
C GLU A 184 22.44 -2.61 4.09
N ILE A 185 22.16 -1.32 3.99
CA ILE A 185 23.15 -0.30 3.62
C ILE A 185 24.27 -0.22 4.66
N GLU A 186 23.93 -0.29 5.95
CA GLU A 186 24.94 -0.34 7.01
C GLU A 186 25.79 -1.62 6.92
N ASN A 187 25.17 -2.76 6.59
CA ASN A 187 25.87 -4.03 6.36
C ASN A 187 26.77 -4.02 5.12
N LEU A 188 26.52 -3.12 4.16
CA LEU A 188 27.33 -2.94 2.95
C LEU A 188 28.61 -2.14 3.23
N ASN A 189 28.68 -1.40 4.35
CA ASN A 189 29.76 -0.46 4.64
C ASN A 189 31.16 -1.14 4.62
N GLY A 190 31.97 -0.80 3.62
CA GLY A 190 33.31 -1.36 3.44
C GLY A 190 33.38 -2.73 2.73
N VAL A 191 32.29 -3.18 2.11
CA VAL A 191 32.25 -4.42 1.31
C VAL A 191 32.68 -4.12 -0.13
N ALA A 192 33.94 -4.48 -0.47
CA ALA A 192 34.58 -4.17 -1.75
C ALA A 192 33.82 -4.60 -3.02
N SER A 193 33.08 -5.71 -2.95
CA SER A 193 32.36 -6.29 -4.11
C SER A 193 30.86 -6.44 -3.86
N GLY A 194 30.33 -5.75 -2.84
CA GLY A 194 28.91 -5.75 -2.55
C GLY A 194 28.19 -4.61 -3.26
N PHE A 195 26.90 -4.80 -3.52
CA PHE A 195 26.04 -3.75 -4.04
C PHE A 195 24.60 -3.92 -3.55
N ILE A 196 23.84 -2.83 -3.58
CA ILE A 196 22.39 -2.84 -3.36
C ILE A 196 21.73 -2.02 -4.48
N GLU A 197 20.97 -2.67 -5.35
CA GLU A 197 20.08 -2.05 -6.33
C GLU A 197 18.68 -1.85 -5.71
N ILE A 198 18.14 -0.65 -5.83
CA ILE A 198 16.89 -0.22 -5.20
C ILE A 198 15.96 0.30 -6.29
N THR A 199 14.80 -0.33 -6.43
CA THR A 199 13.72 0.10 -7.30
C THR A 199 12.59 0.72 -6.49
N ASN A 200 12.17 1.94 -6.83
CA ASN A 200 11.07 2.65 -6.15
C ASN A 200 9.71 2.41 -6.81
N PHE A 201 8.66 3.02 -6.25
CA PHE A 201 7.28 2.91 -6.75
C PHE A 201 7.05 3.48 -8.16
N LYS A 202 7.97 4.29 -8.69
CA LYS A 202 7.96 4.81 -10.07
C LYS A 202 8.79 3.94 -11.02
N GLU A 203 9.28 2.79 -10.57
CA GLU A 203 10.18 1.90 -11.31
C GLU A 203 11.52 2.54 -11.68
N LYS A 204 11.89 3.63 -10.99
CA LYS A 204 13.25 4.16 -11.09
C LYS A 204 14.18 3.29 -10.27
N VAL A 205 15.44 3.24 -10.69
CA VAL A 205 16.47 2.40 -10.11
C VAL A 205 17.68 3.24 -9.69
N VAL A 206 18.18 2.98 -8.50
CA VAL A 206 19.50 3.46 -8.05
C VAL A 206 20.29 2.28 -7.50
N GLU A 207 21.62 2.40 -7.54
CA GLU A 207 22.53 1.39 -6.99
C GLU A 207 23.42 2.04 -5.93
N VAL A 208 23.70 1.31 -4.86
CA VAL A 208 24.58 1.73 -3.77
C VAL A 208 25.75 0.77 -3.69
N LEU A 209 26.96 1.32 -3.69
CA LEU A 209 28.21 0.63 -3.45
C LEU A 209 28.88 1.20 -2.19
N SER A 210 29.67 0.40 -1.48
CA SER A 210 30.54 0.91 -0.41
C SER A 210 31.86 0.14 -0.36
N PRO A 211 32.77 0.36 -1.33
CA PRO A 211 34.00 -0.41 -1.42
C PRO A 211 35.00 -0.08 -0.30
N LYS A 212 34.80 1.01 0.43
CA LYS A 212 35.62 1.46 1.55
C LYS A 212 34.75 1.91 2.70
N LYS A 213 35.28 1.76 3.91
CA LYS A 213 34.57 2.14 5.12
C LYS A 213 34.21 3.62 5.13
N ASP A 214 32.95 3.92 5.45
CA ASP A 214 32.34 5.24 5.55
C ASP A 214 32.30 6.04 4.23
N GLU A 215 32.56 5.38 3.10
CA GLU A 215 32.42 5.92 1.74
C GLU A 215 31.34 5.13 1.00
N PHE A 216 30.31 5.83 0.53
CA PHE A 216 29.25 5.24 -0.28
C PHE A 216 29.22 5.89 -1.66
N THR A 217 29.05 5.09 -2.70
CA THR A 217 28.78 5.59 -4.05
C THR A 217 27.33 5.31 -4.37
N LEU A 218 26.57 6.36 -4.64
CA LEU A 218 25.21 6.27 -5.18
C LEU A 218 25.27 6.42 -6.70
N ILE A 219 24.77 5.43 -7.42
CA ILE A 219 24.72 5.42 -8.88
C ILE A 219 23.27 5.60 -9.32
N ARG A 220 23.01 6.68 -10.05
CA ARG A 220 21.71 6.97 -10.66
C ARG A 220 21.76 6.72 -12.16
N ASP A 221 20.67 6.20 -12.72
CA ASP A 221 20.54 5.93 -14.16
C ASP A 221 21.68 5.06 -14.74
N ARG A 222 22.28 4.21 -13.89
CA ARG A 222 23.43 3.32 -14.21
C ARG A 222 24.69 4.04 -14.70
N LYS A 223 24.81 5.36 -14.49
CA LYS A 223 25.91 6.18 -15.04
C LYS A 223 26.38 7.31 -14.13
N ASN A 224 25.47 7.91 -13.37
CA ASN A 224 25.75 9.09 -12.58
C ASN A 224 26.19 8.66 -11.19
N GLU A 225 27.51 8.59 -10.99
CA GLU A 225 28.12 8.23 -9.70
C GLU A 225 28.28 9.46 -8.82
N GLU A 226 27.83 9.36 -7.57
CA GLU A 226 27.97 10.39 -6.56
C GLU A 226 28.58 9.78 -5.28
N LEU A 227 29.70 10.32 -4.84
CA LEU A 227 30.34 9.89 -3.59
C LEU A 227 29.71 10.63 -2.40
N LEU A 228 29.16 9.87 -1.46
CA LEU A 228 28.37 10.36 -0.34
C LEU A 228 28.87 9.80 0.99
N ARG A 229 28.72 10.59 2.05
CA ARG A 229 28.75 10.08 3.43
C ARG A 229 27.42 9.42 3.75
N HIS A 230 27.40 8.56 4.76
CA HIS A 230 26.20 7.84 5.19
C HIS A 230 24.97 8.74 5.38
N SER A 231 25.09 9.87 6.07
CA SER A 231 23.96 10.78 6.29
C SER A 231 23.39 11.37 5.00
N GLN A 232 24.25 11.69 4.04
CA GLN A 232 23.85 12.24 2.74
C GLN A 232 23.20 11.16 1.88
N LEU A 233 23.70 9.92 1.96
CA LEU A 233 23.08 8.77 1.31
C LEU A 233 21.66 8.52 1.86
N VAL A 234 21.49 8.52 3.19
CA VAL A 234 20.17 8.32 3.81
C VAL A 234 19.17 9.38 3.35
N GLU A 235 19.58 10.65 3.31
CA GLU A 235 18.75 11.75 2.80
C GLU A 235 18.40 11.56 1.32
N ALA A 236 19.41 11.30 0.47
CA ALA A 236 19.24 11.06 -0.95
C ALA A 236 18.34 9.87 -1.27
N LEU A 237 18.39 8.82 -0.45
CA LEU A 237 17.52 7.66 -0.55
C LEU A 237 16.11 7.97 -0.04
N SER A 238 15.97 8.75 1.03
CA SER A 238 14.66 9.17 1.54
C SER A 238 13.87 9.92 0.46
N ASP A 239 14.52 10.89 -0.18
CA ASP A 239 13.93 11.63 -1.30
C ASP A 239 13.56 10.71 -2.48
N PHE A 240 14.46 9.79 -2.82
CA PHE A 240 14.25 8.84 -3.90
C PHE A 240 13.06 7.89 -3.66
N VAL A 241 12.84 7.44 -2.42
CA VAL A 241 11.77 6.49 -2.10
C VAL A 241 10.43 7.17 -1.83
N LEU A 242 10.44 8.41 -1.30
CA LEU A 242 9.22 9.15 -0.94
C LEU A 242 8.68 10.01 -2.08
N VAL A 243 9.55 10.70 -2.81
CA VAL A 243 9.15 11.62 -3.88
C VAL A 243 9.21 10.93 -5.25
N GLY A 244 10.31 10.19 -5.48
CA GLY A 244 10.55 9.41 -6.69
C GLY A 244 11.10 10.18 -7.88
#